data_AF-A0A7J4AD34-F1
#
_entry.id   AF-A0A7J4AD34-F1
#
_cell.length_a   1.000
_cell.length_b   1.000
_cell.length_c   1.000
_cell.angle_alpha   90.00
_cell.angle_beta   90.00
_cell.angle_gamma   90.00
#
_symmetry.space_group_name_H-M   'P 1'
#
loop_
_entity.id
_entity.type
_entity.pdbx_description
1 polymer ?
#
loop_
_entity_poly.entity_id
_entity_poly.type
_entity_poly.pdbx_seq_one_letter_code
_entity_poly.pdbx_strand_id
1 'polypeptide(L)'
;MTKIKIPDEFPVSSQDLFKFLTKPKNLELVYPKRLNVKIIEGPEKIKEGDIIRMRSRILGQKFEWKILIKEFKENEGFTDEALDSPFKFWKHRHEIKSINDKTLMEDIIEYKTYLGFLGDKFAYKMIKNIIEYRNLKIKEIFGIKIDKIEFKDPTIINLKLGLFICLFMSFLGFILPIISPRDSIINFILNFIAWFLLWFFTHDLAHFIVGYFLSIRFSYFYIGLSNLIRVLPLKQFQFIFIVLGLKIDRKRSKASNRRFAAMYFAGPLASMLLPFYVPVYLILYKYSLIAVFILLLSLINLLITSILSPKYGCIYKGLNKLKI
;
A
#
# COMPACT_ATOMS: atom_id res chain seq x y z
N MET A 1 -19.95 -0.91 -8.38
CA MET A 1 -18.92 0.03 -8.85
C MET A 1 -18.87 1.15 -7.83
N THR A 2 -17.69 1.55 -7.36
CA THR A 2 -17.58 2.58 -6.32
C THR A 2 -17.38 3.94 -6.96
N LYS A 3 -18.10 4.95 -6.49
CA LYS A 3 -18.09 6.32 -7.03
C LYS A 3 -17.73 7.32 -5.94
N ILE A 4 -16.85 8.26 -6.25
CA ILE A 4 -16.51 9.39 -5.39
C ILE A 4 -16.76 10.68 -6.16
N LYS A 5 -17.26 11.70 -5.46
CA LYS A 5 -17.42 13.07 -5.96
C LYS A 5 -16.69 14.00 -5.03
N ILE A 6 -15.82 14.84 -5.59
CA ILE A 6 -14.99 15.77 -4.82
C ILE A 6 -15.08 17.13 -5.51
N PRO A 7 -16.06 17.98 -5.12
CA PRO A 7 -16.13 19.35 -5.59
C PRO A 7 -15.11 20.23 -4.87
N ASP A 8 -14.53 21.19 -5.60
CA ASP A 8 -13.68 22.23 -5.01
C ASP A 8 -13.70 23.52 -5.86
N GLU A 9 -13.49 24.66 -5.19
CA GLU A 9 -13.48 25.99 -5.81
C GLU A 9 -12.05 26.49 -5.99
N PHE A 10 -11.76 27.07 -7.17
CA PHE A 10 -10.47 27.61 -7.54
C PHE A 10 -10.59 29.10 -7.89
N PRO A 11 -9.71 29.97 -7.37
CA PRO A 11 -9.75 31.42 -7.63
C PRO A 11 -9.08 31.77 -8.96
N VAL A 12 -9.56 31.15 -10.03
CA VAL A 12 -9.01 31.29 -11.38
C VAL A 12 -10.14 31.09 -12.40
N SER A 13 -9.99 31.67 -13.58
CA SER A 13 -10.93 31.48 -14.70
C SER A 13 -11.01 30.01 -15.12
N SER A 14 -12.17 29.60 -15.67
CA SER A 14 -12.37 28.23 -16.15
C SER A 14 -11.40 27.89 -17.28
N GLN A 15 -11.07 28.89 -18.11
CA GLN A 15 -10.11 28.79 -19.21
C GLN A 15 -8.70 28.48 -18.71
N ASP A 16 -8.21 29.21 -17.72
CA ASP A 16 -6.87 29.00 -17.18
C ASP A 16 -6.76 27.70 -16.40
N LEU A 17 -7.80 27.33 -15.63
CA LEU A 17 -7.85 26.03 -14.96
C LEU A 17 -7.86 24.89 -15.98
N PHE A 18 -8.70 24.97 -17.00
CA PHE A 18 -8.78 23.96 -18.05
C PHE A 18 -7.47 23.85 -18.83
N LYS A 19 -6.83 24.97 -19.18
CA LYS A 19 -5.50 25.02 -19.80
C LYS A 19 -4.43 24.37 -18.93
N PHE A 20 -4.54 24.48 -17.60
CA PHE A 20 -3.64 23.81 -16.68
C PHE A 20 -3.89 22.29 -16.65
N LEU A 21 -5.15 21.86 -16.54
CA LEU A 21 -5.53 20.44 -16.44
C LEU A 21 -5.24 19.66 -17.73
N THR A 22 -5.35 20.31 -18.87
CA THR A 22 -5.13 19.70 -20.19
C THR A 22 -3.65 19.47 -20.54
N LYS A 23 -2.70 19.92 -19.70
CA LYS A 23 -1.27 19.62 -19.88
C LYS A 23 -0.86 18.44 -19.00
N PRO A 24 -0.61 17.23 -19.56
CA PRO A 24 -0.32 16.03 -18.76
C PRO A 24 0.84 16.20 -17.79
N LYS A 25 1.88 16.96 -18.20
CA LYS A 25 3.06 17.22 -17.36
C LYS A 25 2.74 17.92 -16.04
N ASN A 26 1.63 18.65 -15.97
CA ASN A 26 1.22 19.29 -14.72
C ASN A 26 0.82 18.28 -13.64
N LEU A 27 0.44 17.05 -13.99
CA LEU A 27 0.15 15.98 -13.02
C LEU A 27 1.35 15.72 -12.10
N GLU A 28 2.58 15.86 -12.59
CA GLU A 28 3.81 15.67 -11.81
C GLU A 28 4.00 16.75 -10.72
N LEU A 29 3.37 17.92 -10.89
CA LEU A 29 3.47 19.07 -9.99
C LEU A 29 2.47 19.01 -8.83
N VAL A 30 1.31 18.43 -9.09
CA VAL A 30 0.15 18.51 -8.17
C VAL A 30 -0.14 17.21 -7.43
N TYR A 31 0.42 16.07 -7.87
CA TYR A 31 0.27 14.81 -7.12
C TYR A 31 1.25 14.73 -5.94
N PRO A 32 0.90 14.03 -4.84
CA PRO A 32 1.81 13.80 -3.74
C PRO A 32 3.15 13.21 -4.20
N LYS A 33 4.28 13.82 -3.80
CA LYS A 33 5.65 13.35 -4.15
C LYS A 33 5.87 11.86 -3.88
N ARG A 34 5.22 11.31 -2.85
CA ARG A 34 5.29 9.89 -2.48
C ARG A 34 4.76 8.95 -3.57
N LEU A 35 3.76 9.37 -4.33
CA LEU A 35 3.23 8.63 -5.47
C LEU A 35 4.19 8.67 -6.67
N ASN A 36 5.17 9.58 -6.69
CA ASN A 36 6.19 9.66 -7.74
C ASN A 36 5.58 9.52 -9.16
N VAL A 37 4.54 10.31 -9.40
CA VAL A 37 3.86 10.39 -10.70
C VAL A 37 4.85 10.93 -11.72
N LYS A 38 4.96 10.24 -12.86
CA LYS A 38 5.78 10.65 -14.01
C LYS A 38 5.06 10.34 -15.31
N ILE A 39 4.96 11.32 -16.20
CA ILE A 39 4.46 11.13 -17.56
C ILE A 39 5.59 10.54 -18.40
N ILE A 40 5.36 9.33 -18.91
CA ILE A 40 6.28 8.61 -19.80
C ILE A 40 6.11 9.12 -21.23
N GLU A 41 4.86 9.22 -21.69
CA GLU A 41 4.51 9.55 -23.06
C GLU A 41 3.12 10.21 -23.09
N GLY A 42 2.93 11.19 -23.96
CA GLY A 42 1.66 11.90 -24.13
C GLY A 42 1.86 13.25 -24.84
N PRO A 43 0.77 13.88 -25.29
CA PRO A 43 0.83 15.16 -25.97
C PRO A 43 1.18 16.29 -25.00
N GLU A 44 1.58 17.46 -25.53
CA GLU A 44 1.78 18.66 -24.71
C GLU A 44 0.47 19.21 -24.13
N LYS A 45 -0.60 19.18 -24.94
CA LYS A 45 -1.98 19.47 -24.55
C LYS A 45 -2.87 18.34 -25.05
N ILE A 46 -3.69 17.78 -24.18
CA ILE A 46 -4.61 16.68 -24.52
C ILE A 46 -5.79 17.16 -25.34
N LYS A 47 -6.34 16.24 -26.13
CA LYS A 47 -7.59 16.30 -26.89
C LYS A 47 -8.33 14.97 -26.76
N GLU A 48 -9.56 14.92 -27.22
CA GLU A 48 -10.32 13.66 -27.29
C GLU A 48 -9.59 12.63 -28.15
N GLY A 49 -9.54 11.38 -27.65
CA GLY A 49 -8.84 10.27 -28.31
C GLY A 49 -7.36 10.14 -27.94
N ASP A 50 -6.77 11.15 -27.29
CA ASP A 50 -5.36 11.08 -26.89
C ASP A 50 -5.12 10.00 -25.83
N ILE A 51 -3.94 9.39 -25.92
CA ILE A 51 -3.46 8.40 -24.96
C ILE A 51 -2.29 8.98 -24.17
N ILE A 52 -2.38 8.89 -22.85
CA ILE A 52 -1.31 9.25 -21.92
C ILE A 52 -0.76 7.98 -21.29
N ARG A 53 0.56 7.81 -21.31
CA ARG A 53 1.25 6.79 -20.53
C ARG A 53 1.99 7.43 -19.39
N MET A 54 1.75 6.94 -18.19
CA MET A 54 2.37 7.45 -16.98
C MET A 54 2.76 6.32 -16.04
N ARG A 55 3.59 6.64 -15.06
CA ARG A 55 3.97 5.75 -13.97
C ARG A 55 3.63 6.41 -12.65
N SER A 56 3.15 5.62 -11.70
CA SER A 56 2.99 6.04 -10.30
C SER A 56 3.42 4.93 -9.35
N ARG A 57 3.52 5.27 -8.07
CA ARG A 57 3.80 4.35 -6.97
C ARG A 57 2.57 4.23 -6.10
N ILE A 58 2.06 3.00 -5.97
CA ILE A 58 0.92 2.68 -5.12
C ILE A 58 1.35 1.54 -4.20
N LEU A 59 1.07 1.67 -2.90
CA LEU A 59 1.46 0.69 -1.88
C LEU A 59 2.97 0.31 -1.96
N GLY A 60 3.82 1.28 -2.30
CA GLY A 60 5.26 1.12 -2.39
C GLY A 60 5.79 0.48 -3.69
N GLN A 61 4.93 0.03 -4.60
CA GLN A 61 5.32 -0.59 -5.88
C GLN A 61 4.99 0.31 -7.06
N LYS A 62 5.76 0.16 -8.15
CA LYS A 62 5.59 0.97 -9.36
C LYS A 62 4.52 0.33 -10.25
N PHE A 63 3.58 1.14 -10.70
CA PHE A 63 2.55 0.76 -11.67
C PHE A 63 2.60 1.69 -12.86
N GLU A 64 2.41 1.12 -14.05
CA GLU A 64 2.17 1.89 -15.27
C GLU A 64 0.67 2.06 -15.49
N TRP A 65 0.34 3.17 -16.12
CA TRP A 65 -1.00 3.56 -16.47
C TRP A 65 -1.02 3.90 -17.95
N LYS A 66 -2.05 3.44 -18.64
CA LYS A 66 -2.40 3.87 -20.00
C LYS A 66 -3.81 4.45 -19.93
N ILE A 67 -3.94 5.74 -20.18
CA ILE A 67 -5.17 6.50 -19.98
C ILE A 67 -5.61 7.04 -21.33
N LEU A 68 -6.90 6.92 -21.65
CA LEU A 68 -7.55 7.44 -22.84
C LEU A 68 -8.44 8.62 -22.47
N ILE A 69 -8.30 9.74 -23.17
CA ILE A 69 -9.14 10.93 -23.00
C ILE A 69 -10.43 10.79 -23.84
N LYS A 70 -11.57 11.05 -23.22
CA LYS A 70 -12.93 10.96 -23.78
C LYS A 70 -13.77 12.15 -23.33
N GLU A 71 -14.91 12.39 -23.98
CA GLU A 71 -15.92 13.35 -23.54
C GLU A 71 -15.32 14.76 -23.30
N PHE A 72 -14.46 15.22 -24.22
CA PHE A 72 -13.67 16.44 -24.05
C PHE A 72 -14.46 17.67 -24.50
N LYS A 73 -14.69 18.63 -23.59
CA LYS A 73 -15.36 19.90 -23.88
C LYS A 73 -14.51 21.06 -23.36
N GLU A 74 -14.06 21.91 -24.27
CA GLU A 74 -13.17 23.03 -23.93
C GLU A 74 -13.80 23.89 -22.82
N ASN A 75 -13.04 24.14 -21.74
CA ASN A 75 -13.44 24.92 -20.56
C ASN A 75 -14.59 24.33 -19.71
N GLU A 76 -15.22 23.23 -20.14
CA GLU A 76 -16.27 22.53 -19.39
C GLU A 76 -15.78 21.24 -18.73
N GLY A 77 -14.70 20.63 -19.24
CA GLY A 77 -14.13 19.42 -18.64
C GLY A 77 -13.78 18.30 -19.62
N PHE A 78 -13.38 17.16 -19.07
CA PHE A 78 -13.08 15.96 -19.84
C PHE A 78 -13.19 14.70 -18.96
N THR A 79 -13.28 13.54 -19.59
CA THR A 79 -13.23 12.23 -18.93
C THR A 79 -11.93 11.53 -19.32
N ASP A 80 -11.27 10.90 -18.36
CA ASP A 80 -10.16 10.00 -18.59
C ASP A 80 -10.51 8.58 -18.12
N GLU A 81 -10.28 7.59 -18.98
CA GLU A 81 -10.53 6.18 -18.70
C GLU A 81 -9.24 5.39 -18.80
N ALA A 82 -8.94 4.56 -17.80
CA ALA A 82 -7.71 3.78 -17.83
C ALA A 82 -7.91 2.49 -18.67
N LEU A 83 -7.14 2.38 -19.75
CA LEU A 83 -7.00 1.17 -20.56
C LEU A 83 -6.14 0.13 -19.85
N ASP A 84 -5.14 0.59 -19.10
CA ASP A 84 -4.33 -0.26 -18.22
C ASP A 84 -4.02 0.50 -16.93
N SER A 85 -4.22 -0.15 -15.77
CA SER A 85 -4.05 0.47 -14.46
C SER A 85 -3.90 -0.57 -13.34
N PRO A 86 -3.50 -0.15 -12.12
CA PRO A 86 -3.56 -0.99 -10.92
C PRO A 86 -4.99 -1.26 -10.43
N PHE A 87 -6.00 -0.60 -10.98
CA PHE A 87 -7.41 -0.86 -10.70
C PHE A 87 -8.00 -1.84 -11.73
N LYS A 88 -9.05 -2.55 -11.35
CA LYS A 88 -9.84 -3.37 -12.29
C LYS A 88 -10.68 -2.50 -13.23
N PHE A 89 -11.08 -1.32 -12.75
CA PHE A 89 -11.77 -0.30 -13.53
C PHE A 89 -11.39 1.08 -12.98
N TRP A 90 -11.20 2.05 -13.87
CA TRP A 90 -10.94 3.44 -13.52
C TRP A 90 -11.51 4.37 -14.60
N LYS A 91 -12.39 5.26 -14.20
CA LYS A 91 -12.92 6.39 -14.98
C LYS A 91 -12.91 7.62 -14.09
N HIS A 92 -12.28 8.69 -14.53
CA HIS A 92 -12.19 9.95 -13.82
C HIS A 92 -12.71 11.05 -14.72
N ARG A 93 -13.84 11.66 -14.35
CA ARG A 93 -14.38 12.83 -15.02
C ARG A 93 -14.06 14.09 -14.23
N HIS A 94 -13.61 15.12 -14.93
CA HIS A 94 -13.37 16.45 -14.41
C HIS A 94 -14.46 17.34 -15.00
N GLU A 95 -15.41 17.81 -14.19
CA GLU A 95 -16.44 18.76 -14.61
C GLU A 95 -16.07 20.15 -14.13
N ILE A 96 -16.09 21.15 -15.01
CA ILE A 96 -15.68 22.52 -14.75
C ILE A 96 -16.86 23.46 -15.02
N LYS A 97 -17.14 24.34 -14.07
CA LYS A 97 -18.19 25.36 -14.19
C LYS A 97 -17.65 26.71 -13.74
N SER A 98 -17.84 27.74 -14.56
CA SER A 98 -17.53 29.11 -14.17
C SER A 98 -18.56 29.60 -13.16
N ILE A 99 -18.09 30.21 -12.06
CA ILE A 99 -18.93 30.86 -11.05
C ILE A 99 -18.31 32.23 -10.76
N ASN A 100 -18.86 33.28 -11.38
CA ASN A 100 -18.30 34.63 -11.35
C ASN A 100 -16.81 34.60 -11.78
N ASP A 101 -15.91 35.17 -10.98
CA ASP A 101 -14.45 35.18 -11.20
C ASP A 101 -13.74 33.92 -10.66
N LYS A 102 -14.49 32.87 -10.32
CA LYS A 102 -13.97 31.61 -9.81
C LYS A 102 -14.42 30.45 -10.68
N THR A 103 -13.80 29.30 -10.44
CA THR A 103 -14.15 28.04 -11.09
C THR A 103 -14.49 26.98 -10.07
N LEU A 104 -15.66 26.36 -10.21
CA LEU A 104 -16.00 25.12 -9.53
C LEU A 104 -15.54 23.94 -10.40
N MET A 105 -14.68 23.09 -9.85
CA MET A 105 -14.32 21.82 -10.47
C MET A 105 -14.85 20.68 -9.61
N GLU A 106 -15.59 19.75 -10.22
CA GLU A 106 -16.02 18.50 -9.59
C GLU A 106 -15.28 17.32 -10.20
N ASP A 107 -14.45 16.64 -9.39
CA ASP A 107 -13.87 15.35 -9.75
C ASP A 107 -14.85 14.23 -9.43
N ILE A 108 -15.20 13.46 -10.45
CA ILE A 108 -16.07 12.28 -10.33
C ILE A 108 -15.26 11.05 -10.72
N ILE A 109 -14.89 10.23 -9.75
CA ILE A 109 -14.06 9.04 -9.98
C ILE A 109 -14.90 7.79 -9.72
N GLU A 110 -15.01 6.96 -10.75
CA GLU A 110 -15.65 5.65 -10.72
C GLU A 110 -14.55 4.59 -10.84
N TYR A 111 -14.46 3.69 -9.86
CA TYR A 111 -13.39 2.71 -9.81
C TYR A 111 -13.84 1.37 -9.22
N LYS A 112 -13.02 0.34 -9.46
CA LYS A 112 -13.14 -0.98 -8.84
C LYS A 112 -11.75 -1.55 -8.59
N THR A 113 -11.49 -2.03 -7.39
CA THR A 113 -10.22 -2.69 -7.03
C THR A 113 -10.28 -4.20 -7.26
N TYR A 114 -9.11 -4.85 -7.24
CA TYR A 114 -9.00 -6.32 -7.27
C TYR A 114 -9.36 -6.98 -5.93
N LEU A 115 -9.46 -6.21 -4.85
CA LEU A 115 -9.72 -6.69 -3.48
C LEU A 115 -11.19 -6.60 -3.07
N GLY A 116 -12.08 -6.34 -4.02
CA GLY A 116 -13.52 -6.23 -3.79
C GLY A 116 -13.88 -5.09 -2.85
N PHE A 117 -14.96 -5.26 -2.08
CA PHE A 117 -15.55 -4.19 -1.26
C PHE A 117 -14.57 -3.59 -0.24
N LEU A 118 -13.77 -4.42 0.44
CA LEU A 118 -12.78 -3.93 1.42
C LEU A 118 -11.68 -3.11 0.74
N GLY A 119 -11.22 -3.56 -0.43
CA GLY A 119 -10.29 -2.81 -1.26
C GLY A 119 -10.83 -1.47 -1.70
N ASP A 120 -12.09 -1.46 -2.17
CA ASP A 120 -12.77 -0.25 -2.62
C ASP A 120 -12.90 0.77 -1.47
N LYS A 121 -13.29 0.32 -0.27
CA LYS A 121 -13.37 1.18 0.92
C LYS A 121 -12.01 1.76 1.32
N PHE A 122 -10.94 0.96 1.22
CA PHE A 122 -9.58 1.44 1.50
C PHE A 122 -9.11 2.45 0.44
N ALA A 123 -9.32 2.14 -0.84
CA ALA A 123 -8.98 3.00 -1.96
C ALA A 123 -9.74 4.33 -1.93
N TYR A 124 -10.99 4.35 -1.46
CA TYR A 124 -11.80 5.57 -1.28
C TYR A 124 -11.04 6.64 -0.51
N LYS A 125 -10.52 6.29 0.67
CA LYS A 125 -9.80 7.24 1.54
C LYS A 125 -8.49 7.70 0.87
N MET A 126 -7.81 6.80 0.18
CA MET A 126 -6.57 7.13 -0.53
C MET A 126 -6.84 8.10 -1.69
N ILE A 127 -7.81 7.80 -2.56
CA ILE A 127 -8.19 8.63 -3.70
C ILE A 127 -8.65 10.01 -3.22
N LYS A 128 -9.51 10.07 -2.20
CA LYS A 128 -9.97 11.33 -1.61
C LYS A 128 -8.80 12.21 -1.17
N ASN A 129 -7.88 11.66 -0.38
CA ASN A 129 -6.73 12.41 0.13
C ASN A 129 -5.76 12.85 -0.99
N ILE A 130 -5.70 12.09 -2.11
CA ILE A 130 -4.89 12.46 -3.27
C ILE A 130 -5.50 13.66 -4.00
N ILE A 131 -6.81 13.63 -4.24
CA ILE A 131 -7.51 14.72 -4.94
C ILE A 131 -7.54 15.98 -4.08
N GLU A 132 -7.79 15.87 -2.77
CA GLU A 132 -7.71 17.03 -1.85
C GLU A 132 -6.31 17.64 -1.84
N TYR A 133 -5.25 16.83 -1.80
CA TYR A 133 -3.88 17.32 -1.91
C TYR A 133 -3.63 18.01 -3.25
N ARG A 134 -4.11 17.40 -4.34
CA ARG A 134 -3.99 17.94 -5.70
C ARG A 134 -4.66 19.30 -5.81
N ASN A 135 -5.86 19.45 -5.27
CA ASN A 135 -6.61 20.70 -5.32
C ASN A 135 -5.90 21.81 -4.53
N LEU A 136 -5.37 21.50 -3.34
CA LEU A 136 -4.53 22.45 -2.59
C LEU A 136 -3.28 22.88 -3.38
N LYS A 137 -2.62 21.95 -4.08
CA LYS A 137 -1.46 22.26 -4.92
C LYS A 137 -1.82 23.12 -6.14
N ILE A 138 -2.97 22.87 -6.77
CA ILE A 138 -3.47 23.69 -7.88
C ILE A 138 -3.75 25.11 -7.37
N LYS A 139 -4.42 25.26 -6.23
CA LYS A 139 -4.67 26.56 -5.58
C LYS A 139 -3.40 27.34 -5.28
N GLU A 140 -2.36 26.67 -4.79
CA GLU A 140 -1.04 27.27 -4.56
C GLU A 140 -0.39 27.77 -5.85
N ILE A 141 -0.49 27.01 -6.96
CA ILE A 141 0.01 27.41 -8.27
C ILE A 141 -0.70 28.67 -8.79
N PHE A 142 -2.00 28.81 -8.49
CA PHE A 142 -2.80 29.99 -8.82
C PHE A 142 -2.76 31.10 -7.76
N GLY A 143 -1.76 31.10 -6.88
CA GLY A 143 -1.44 32.23 -6.01
C GLY A 143 -2.10 32.22 -4.62
N ILE A 144 -2.84 31.18 -4.25
CA ILE A 144 -3.30 31.03 -2.85
C ILE A 144 -2.10 30.65 -1.98
N LYS A 145 -1.75 31.51 -1.04
CA LYS A 145 -0.74 31.19 -0.02
C LYS A 145 -1.30 30.13 0.94
N ILE A 146 -0.68 28.95 0.98
CA ILE A 146 -1.05 27.86 1.88
C ILE A 146 0.19 27.49 2.71
N ASP A 147 0.11 27.62 4.03
CA ASP A 147 1.28 27.47 4.91
C ASP A 147 1.88 26.06 4.87
N LYS A 148 1.03 25.02 4.73
CA LYS A 148 1.48 23.64 4.68
C LYS A 148 0.50 22.75 3.92
N ILE A 149 0.97 22.15 2.83
CA ILE A 149 0.22 21.13 2.08
C ILE A 149 0.77 19.75 2.43
N GLU A 150 0.04 19.00 3.25
CA GLU A 150 0.44 17.68 3.74
C GLU A 150 -0.45 16.58 3.18
N PHE A 151 0.18 15.58 2.55
CA PHE A 151 -0.53 14.39 2.09
C PHE A 151 -0.75 13.42 3.26
N LYS A 152 -2.00 13.21 3.63
CA LYS A 152 -2.41 12.20 4.63
C LYS A 152 -2.46 10.82 3.99
N ASP A 153 -1.34 10.11 3.99
CA ASP A 153 -1.30 8.74 3.44
C ASP A 153 -2.02 7.74 4.38
N PRO A 154 -3.15 7.14 3.96
CA PRO A 154 -3.90 6.20 4.82
C PRO A 154 -3.18 4.86 5.04
N THR A 155 -2.09 4.61 4.31
CA THR A 155 -1.25 3.41 4.51
C THR A 155 -0.29 3.56 5.68
N ILE A 156 -0.04 4.77 6.18
CA ILE A 156 0.94 5.03 7.25
C ILE A 156 0.27 4.82 8.61
N ILE A 157 0.92 3.99 9.43
CA ILE A 157 0.53 3.71 10.81
C ILE A 157 1.64 4.23 11.71
N ASN A 158 1.29 5.12 12.65
CA ASN A 158 2.29 5.66 13.57
C ASN A 158 2.96 4.54 14.39
N LEU A 159 4.19 4.80 14.87
CA LEU A 159 5.03 3.76 15.45
C LEU A 159 4.41 3.10 16.69
N LYS A 160 3.77 3.89 17.57
CA LYS A 160 3.14 3.38 18.80
C LYS A 160 1.97 2.44 18.47
N LEU A 161 1.08 2.88 17.59
CA LEU A 161 -0.09 2.09 17.18
C LEU A 161 0.33 0.82 16.44
N GLY A 162 1.30 0.92 15.51
CA GLY A 162 1.79 -0.25 14.77
C GLY A 162 2.44 -1.29 15.69
N LEU A 163 3.24 -0.84 16.67
CA LEU A 163 3.82 -1.73 17.67
C LEU A 163 2.75 -2.39 18.55
N PHE A 164 1.77 -1.62 19.02
CA PHE A 164 0.64 -2.14 19.79
C PHE A 164 -0.12 -3.22 19.01
N ILE A 165 -0.45 -2.96 17.73
CA ILE A 165 -1.11 -3.94 16.86
C ILE A 165 -0.26 -5.21 16.75
N CYS A 166 1.04 -5.09 16.47
CA CYS A 166 1.91 -6.26 16.34
C CYS A 166 1.97 -7.09 17.63
N LEU A 167 2.12 -6.43 18.78
CA LEU A 167 2.16 -7.11 20.09
C LEU A 167 0.83 -7.79 20.40
N PHE A 168 -0.29 -7.07 20.26
CA PHE A 168 -1.62 -7.58 20.57
C PHE A 168 -2.00 -8.74 19.67
N MET A 169 -1.76 -8.62 18.36
CA MET A 169 -2.08 -9.70 17.40
C MET A 169 -1.17 -10.91 17.58
N SER A 170 0.12 -10.71 17.89
CA SER A 170 1.02 -11.82 18.22
C SER A 170 0.56 -12.54 19.49
N PHE A 171 0.17 -11.79 20.53
CA PHE A 171 -0.40 -12.34 21.77
C PHE A 171 -1.66 -13.17 21.48
N LEU A 172 -2.61 -12.64 20.71
CA LEU A 172 -3.79 -13.41 20.28
C LEU A 172 -3.39 -14.69 19.52
N GLY A 173 -2.36 -14.63 18.67
CA GLY A 173 -1.81 -15.80 17.99
C GLY A 173 -1.35 -16.92 18.95
N PHE A 174 -0.82 -16.57 20.12
CA PHE A 174 -0.45 -17.56 21.15
C PHE A 174 -1.64 -18.03 22.00
N ILE A 175 -2.65 -17.19 22.22
CA ILE A 175 -3.80 -17.49 23.08
C ILE A 175 -4.87 -18.32 22.36
N LEU A 176 -5.13 -18.06 21.08
CA LEU A 176 -6.19 -18.73 20.31
C LEU A 176 -6.10 -20.27 20.32
N PRO A 177 -4.91 -20.90 20.17
CA PRO A 177 -4.78 -22.35 20.28
C PRO A 177 -5.14 -22.89 21.67
N ILE A 178 -4.96 -22.10 22.72
CA ILE A 178 -5.30 -22.48 24.11
C ILE A 178 -6.82 -22.52 24.26
N ILE A 179 -7.50 -21.43 23.91
CA ILE A 179 -8.95 -21.25 24.15
C ILE A 179 -9.86 -21.88 23.08
N SER A 180 -9.31 -22.33 21.95
CA SER A 180 -10.11 -22.95 20.88
C SER A 180 -10.88 -24.18 21.40
N PRO A 181 -12.16 -24.37 21.03
CA PRO A 181 -12.91 -25.54 21.45
C PRO A 181 -12.30 -26.82 20.86
N ARG A 182 -12.43 -27.95 21.57
CA ARG A 182 -12.09 -29.27 20.99
C ARG A 182 -13.14 -29.63 19.94
N ASP A 183 -12.69 -30.22 18.83
CA ASP A 183 -13.50 -30.88 17.79
C ASP A 183 -14.69 -30.07 17.24
N SER A 184 -14.38 -28.98 16.53
CA SER A 184 -15.37 -28.20 15.76
C SER A 184 -14.74 -27.49 14.57
N ILE A 185 -15.56 -27.03 13.63
CA ILE A 185 -15.10 -26.13 12.56
C ILE A 185 -14.50 -24.82 13.12
N ILE A 186 -14.98 -24.37 14.27
CA ILE A 186 -14.45 -23.21 14.99
C ILE A 186 -13.01 -23.48 15.43
N ASN A 187 -12.68 -24.70 15.87
CA ASN A 187 -11.31 -25.09 16.20
C ASN A 187 -10.36 -24.88 15.01
N PHE A 188 -10.76 -25.33 13.82
CA PHE A 188 -9.98 -25.14 12.60
C PHE A 188 -9.78 -23.65 12.29
N ILE A 189 -10.86 -22.87 12.29
CA ILE A 189 -10.82 -21.44 11.97
C ILE A 189 -9.90 -20.68 12.93
N LEU A 190 -10.07 -20.88 14.25
CA LEU A 190 -9.28 -20.14 15.25
C LEU A 190 -7.79 -20.50 15.19
N ASN A 191 -7.45 -21.77 14.96
CA ASN A 191 -6.05 -22.18 14.86
C ASN A 191 -5.41 -21.75 13.54
N PHE A 192 -6.17 -21.72 12.44
CA PHE A 192 -5.70 -21.11 11.20
C PHE A 192 -5.45 -19.60 11.36
N ILE A 193 -6.37 -18.89 12.03
CA ILE A 193 -6.18 -17.47 12.36
C ILE A 193 -4.94 -17.31 13.25
N ALA A 194 -4.79 -18.12 14.29
CA ALA A 194 -3.63 -18.08 15.18
C ALA A 194 -2.31 -18.23 14.41
N TRP A 195 -2.25 -19.22 13.51
CA TRP A 195 -1.10 -19.46 12.64
C TRP A 195 -0.80 -18.24 11.76
N PHE A 196 -1.83 -17.66 11.13
CA PHE A 196 -1.70 -16.47 10.29
C PHE A 196 -1.21 -15.26 11.10
N LEU A 197 -1.74 -15.03 12.30
CA LEU A 197 -1.34 -13.92 13.16
C LEU A 197 0.14 -14.03 13.54
N LEU A 198 0.58 -15.23 13.93
CA LEU A 198 1.99 -15.49 14.25
C LEU A 198 2.88 -15.37 13.02
N TRP A 199 2.42 -15.77 11.84
CA TRP A 199 3.18 -15.63 10.60
C TRP A 199 3.34 -14.15 10.20
N PHE A 200 2.26 -13.38 10.25
CA PHE A 200 2.20 -12.02 9.72
C PHE A 200 2.80 -10.98 10.68
N PHE A 201 2.33 -10.93 11.94
CA PHE A 201 2.66 -9.83 12.85
C PHE A 201 4.00 -9.99 13.55
N THR A 202 4.48 -11.22 13.73
CA THR A 202 5.78 -11.43 14.39
C THR A 202 6.96 -11.03 13.50
N HIS A 203 6.78 -10.95 12.18
CA HIS A 203 7.81 -10.55 11.23
C HIS A 203 8.31 -9.11 11.50
N ASP A 204 7.41 -8.14 11.42
CA ASP A 204 7.78 -6.74 11.66
C ASP A 204 8.05 -6.46 13.13
N LEU A 205 7.42 -7.21 14.05
CA LEU A 205 7.73 -7.14 15.47
C LEU A 205 9.19 -7.55 15.73
N ALA A 206 9.67 -8.63 15.11
CA ALA A 206 11.06 -9.06 15.23
C ALA A 206 12.04 -8.06 14.62
N HIS A 207 11.71 -7.47 13.46
CA HIS A 207 12.48 -6.34 12.92
C HIS A 207 12.57 -5.19 13.91
N PHE A 208 11.45 -4.81 14.53
CA PHE A 208 11.40 -3.72 15.50
C PHE A 208 12.25 -4.04 16.74
N ILE A 209 12.03 -5.20 17.38
CA ILE A 209 12.70 -5.60 18.62
C ILE A 209 14.22 -5.70 18.40
N VAL A 210 14.65 -6.49 17.40
CA VAL A 210 16.08 -6.67 17.12
C VAL A 210 16.70 -5.35 16.68
N GLY A 211 16.00 -4.57 15.85
CA GLY A 211 16.47 -3.25 15.45
C GLY A 211 16.66 -2.30 16.63
N TYR A 212 15.71 -2.27 17.57
CA TYR A 212 15.76 -1.42 18.75
C TYR A 212 16.99 -1.72 19.61
N PHE A 213 17.23 -3.00 19.93
CA PHE A 213 18.42 -3.42 20.69
C PHE A 213 19.73 -3.16 19.95
N LEU A 214 19.72 -3.17 18.62
CA LEU A 214 20.88 -2.90 17.79
C LEU A 214 21.05 -1.42 17.40
N SER A 215 20.34 -0.50 18.07
CA SER A 215 20.41 0.96 17.83
C SER A 215 19.95 1.40 16.42
N ILE A 216 19.05 0.62 15.81
CA ILE A 216 18.33 0.97 14.59
C ILE A 216 17.01 1.64 15.00
N ARG A 217 16.74 2.82 14.43
CA ARG A 217 15.55 3.60 14.73
C ARG A 217 14.56 3.50 13.58
N PHE A 218 13.29 3.61 13.91
CA PHE A 218 12.17 3.50 12.97
C PHE A 218 11.30 4.75 13.03
N SER A 219 10.70 5.09 11.89
CA SER A 219 9.83 6.26 11.77
C SER A 219 8.35 5.90 11.95
N TYR A 220 7.87 4.87 11.23
CA TYR A 220 6.47 4.45 11.22
C TYR A 220 6.32 3.06 10.60
N PHE A 221 5.17 2.43 10.83
CA PHE A 221 4.72 1.26 10.08
C PHE A 221 3.94 1.72 8.83
N TYR A 222 3.87 0.87 7.81
CA TYR A 222 3.06 1.14 6.63
C TYR A 222 2.49 -0.13 6.03
N ILE A 223 1.35 0.01 5.34
CA ILE A 223 0.76 -1.04 4.51
C ILE A 223 1.33 -0.90 3.10
N GLY A 224 1.89 -1.98 2.56
CA GLY A 224 2.48 -2.01 1.23
C GLY A 224 2.22 -3.32 0.52
N LEU A 225 2.79 -3.46 -0.68
CA LEU A 225 2.84 -4.73 -1.40
C LEU A 225 4.23 -5.35 -1.29
N SER A 226 4.25 -6.68 -1.10
CA SER A 226 5.48 -7.47 -1.04
C SER A 226 6.34 -7.28 -2.28
N ASN A 227 7.67 -7.39 -2.14
CA ASN A 227 8.55 -7.44 -3.30
C ASN A 227 8.35 -8.69 -4.16
N LEU A 228 7.72 -9.74 -3.59
CA LEU A 228 7.38 -10.97 -4.31
C LEU A 228 6.42 -10.71 -5.48
N ILE A 229 5.67 -9.59 -5.48
CA ILE A 229 4.79 -9.29 -6.61
C ILE A 229 5.53 -9.13 -7.94
N ARG A 230 6.84 -8.84 -7.90
CA ARG A 230 7.67 -8.64 -9.09
C ARG A 230 7.92 -9.92 -9.87
N VAL A 231 7.76 -11.08 -9.23
CA VAL A 231 7.90 -12.39 -9.88
C VAL A 231 6.55 -13.00 -10.23
N LEU A 232 5.43 -12.36 -9.85
CA LEU A 232 4.10 -12.88 -10.14
C LEU A 232 3.62 -12.42 -11.51
N PRO A 233 3.12 -13.34 -12.36
CA PRO A 233 2.78 -13.03 -13.75
C PRO A 233 1.49 -12.22 -13.90
N LEU A 234 0.55 -12.31 -12.94
CA LEU A 234 -0.80 -11.74 -13.08
C LEU A 234 -1.07 -10.60 -12.09
N LYS A 235 -1.48 -9.43 -12.61
CA LYS A 235 -1.76 -8.21 -11.82
C LYS A 235 -2.80 -8.43 -10.71
N GLN A 236 -3.84 -9.23 -10.96
CA GLN A 236 -4.90 -9.50 -10.00
C GLN A 236 -4.39 -10.18 -8.71
N PHE A 237 -3.31 -10.97 -8.80
CA PHE A 237 -2.73 -11.66 -7.64
C PHE A 237 -1.73 -10.81 -6.87
N GLN A 238 -1.27 -9.69 -7.45
CA GLN A 238 -0.29 -8.82 -6.79
C GLN A 238 -0.86 -8.21 -5.50
N PHE A 239 -2.15 -7.87 -5.48
CA PHE A 239 -2.81 -7.26 -4.33
C PHE A 239 -3.12 -8.23 -3.18
N ILE A 240 -2.97 -9.55 -3.38
CA ILE A 240 -3.09 -10.54 -2.30
C ILE A 240 -1.89 -10.44 -1.34
N PHE A 241 -0.73 -10.02 -1.84
CA PHE A 241 0.50 -9.91 -1.06
C PHE A 241 0.63 -8.54 -0.39
N ILE A 242 -0.43 -8.10 0.27
CA ILE A 242 -0.34 -6.98 1.20
C ILE A 242 0.56 -7.39 2.36
N VAL A 243 1.48 -6.50 2.71
CA VAL A 243 2.39 -6.67 3.83
C VAL A 243 2.28 -5.46 4.75
N LEU A 244 2.43 -5.72 6.03
CA LEU A 244 2.88 -4.70 6.96
C LEU A 244 4.39 -4.50 6.73
N GLY A 245 4.86 -3.27 6.88
CA GLY A 245 6.26 -2.95 6.71
C GLY A 245 6.70 -1.87 7.68
N LEU A 246 7.97 -1.90 8.05
CA LEU A 246 8.54 -0.98 9.02
C LEU A 246 9.55 -0.03 8.35
N LYS A 247 9.30 1.29 8.44
CA LYS A 247 10.17 2.30 7.85
C LYS A 247 11.35 2.60 8.77
N ILE A 248 12.55 2.22 8.34
CA ILE A 248 13.81 2.56 9.00
C ILE A 248 14.10 4.06 8.88
N ASP A 249 14.44 4.67 10.00
CA ASP A 249 14.96 6.03 10.10
C ASP A 249 16.49 6.01 9.98
N ARG A 250 16.98 6.14 8.74
CA ARG A 250 18.42 6.07 8.48
C ARG A 250 19.21 7.22 9.09
N LYS A 251 18.59 8.39 9.29
CA LYS A 251 19.28 9.56 9.88
C LYS A 251 19.52 9.38 11.38
N ARG A 252 18.56 8.75 12.08
CA ARG A 252 18.66 8.50 13.54
C ARG A 252 19.29 7.15 13.89
N SER A 253 19.50 6.25 12.92
CA SER A 253 20.11 4.94 13.16
C SER A 253 21.63 5.03 13.23
N LYS A 254 22.22 4.55 14.33
CA LYS A 254 23.68 4.48 14.54
C LYS A 254 24.13 3.03 14.63
N ALA A 255 23.95 2.28 13.54
CA ALA A 255 24.18 0.84 13.50
C ALA A 255 25.09 0.45 12.32
N SER A 256 25.97 -0.52 12.55
CA SER A 256 26.83 -1.08 11.50
C SER A 256 26.03 -1.91 10.49
N ASN A 257 26.63 -2.21 9.34
CA ASN A 257 26.03 -3.07 8.33
C ASN A 257 25.66 -4.47 8.89
N ARG A 258 26.50 -5.06 9.75
CA ARG A 258 26.20 -6.33 10.43
C ARG A 258 24.96 -6.25 11.32
N ARG A 259 24.77 -5.14 12.04
CA ARG A 259 23.57 -4.90 12.86
C ARG A 259 22.32 -4.76 12.00
N PHE A 260 22.40 -4.06 10.87
CA PHE A 260 21.32 -4.02 9.89
C PHE A 260 21.01 -5.41 9.32
N ALA A 261 22.03 -6.22 9.02
CA ALA A 261 21.84 -7.58 8.54
C ALA A 261 21.10 -8.44 9.56
N ALA A 262 21.53 -8.42 10.83
CA ALA A 262 20.87 -9.14 11.91
C ALA A 262 19.38 -8.76 12.05
N MET A 263 19.08 -7.45 12.01
CA MET A 263 17.69 -6.98 12.00
C MET A 263 16.93 -7.50 10.78
N TYR A 264 17.51 -7.47 9.57
CA TYR A 264 16.86 -8.00 8.37
C TYR A 264 16.62 -9.52 8.39
N PHE A 265 17.46 -10.29 9.08
CA PHE A 265 17.24 -11.72 9.26
C PHE A 265 16.17 -12.05 10.30
N ALA A 266 16.03 -11.21 11.33
CA ALA A 266 15.09 -11.43 12.43
C ALA A 266 13.64 -11.61 11.98
N GLY A 267 13.15 -10.77 11.05
CA GLY A 267 11.77 -10.84 10.55
C GLY A 267 11.43 -12.19 9.92
N PRO A 268 12.12 -12.60 8.84
CA PRO A 268 11.91 -13.91 8.22
C PRO A 268 12.01 -15.07 9.21
N LEU A 269 13.04 -15.09 10.09
CA LEU A 269 13.21 -16.15 11.07
C LEU A 269 12.01 -16.26 12.03
N ALA A 270 11.52 -15.13 12.55
CA ALA A 270 10.33 -15.12 13.40
C ALA A 270 9.09 -15.66 12.66
N SER A 271 8.84 -15.18 11.44
CA SER A 271 7.69 -15.62 10.62
C SER A 271 7.82 -17.06 10.09
N MET A 272 9.02 -17.64 10.06
CA MET A 272 9.24 -19.05 9.73
C MET A 272 8.96 -19.95 10.94
N LEU A 273 9.45 -19.56 12.12
CA LEU A 273 9.52 -20.44 13.30
C LEU A 273 8.31 -20.31 14.22
N LEU A 274 7.85 -19.10 14.52
CA LEU A 274 6.78 -18.90 15.50
C LEU A 274 5.44 -19.55 15.12
N PRO A 275 5.03 -19.63 13.84
CA PRO A 275 3.81 -20.35 13.48
C PRO A 275 3.80 -21.84 13.84
N PHE A 276 4.97 -22.48 14.04
CA PHE A 276 5.05 -23.87 14.53
C PHE A 276 4.53 -24.05 15.95
N TYR A 277 4.40 -22.96 16.73
CA TYR A 277 3.75 -23.02 18.04
C TYR A 277 2.35 -23.65 17.95
N VAL A 278 1.55 -23.28 16.94
CA VAL A 278 0.17 -23.75 16.79
C VAL A 278 0.09 -25.28 16.64
N PRO A 279 0.71 -25.91 15.62
CA PRO A 279 0.63 -27.34 15.47
C PRO A 279 1.30 -28.10 16.62
N VAL A 280 2.41 -27.59 17.18
CA VAL A 280 3.07 -28.22 18.33
C VAL A 280 2.14 -28.22 19.55
N TYR A 281 1.49 -27.10 19.85
CA TYR A 281 0.53 -27.01 20.94
C TYR A 281 -0.66 -27.96 20.74
N LEU A 282 -1.20 -28.03 19.52
CA LEU A 282 -2.32 -28.91 19.21
C LEU A 282 -1.96 -30.39 19.33
N ILE A 283 -0.74 -30.79 18.91
CA ILE A 283 -0.25 -32.18 19.05
C ILE A 283 -0.12 -32.54 20.52
N LEU A 284 0.53 -31.68 21.32
CA LEU A 284 0.87 -31.99 22.71
C LEU A 284 -0.33 -31.95 23.65
N TYR A 285 -1.29 -31.04 23.44
CA TYR A 285 -2.34 -30.75 24.43
C TYR A 285 -3.77 -31.03 23.96
N LYS A 286 -4.01 -31.19 22.65
CA LYS A 286 -5.35 -31.40 22.09
C LYS A 286 -5.51 -32.64 21.23
N TYR A 287 -4.42 -33.31 20.84
CA TYR A 287 -4.43 -34.53 20.01
C TYR A 287 -5.30 -34.39 18.74
N SER A 288 -5.22 -33.23 18.08
CA SER A 288 -6.12 -32.89 16.96
C SER A 288 -5.52 -33.24 15.60
N LEU A 289 -6.32 -33.87 14.72
CA LEU A 289 -5.94 -34.10 13.30
C LEU A 289 -5.65 -32.79 12.53
N ILE A 290 -6.26 -31.67 12.95
CA ILE A 290 -5.99 -30.33 12.40
C ILE A 290 -4.52 -29.95 12.57
N ALA A 291 -3.86 -30.46 13.60
CA ALA A 291 -2.46 -30.17 13.86
C ALA A 291 -1.55 -30.63 12.71
N VAL A 292 -1.88 -31.76 12.06
CA VAL A 292 -1.12 -32.26 10.90
C VAL A 292 -1.24 -31.29 9.72
N PHE A 293 -2.45 -30.78 9.46
CA PHE A 293 -2.67 -29.79 8.40
C PHE A 293 -1.89 -28.50 8.66
N ILE A 294 -1.98 -27.95 9.88
CA ILE A 294 -1.26 -26.72 10.23
C ILE A 294 0.25 -26.95 10.26
N LEU A 295 0.72 -28.14 10.64
CA LEU A 295 2.14 -28.51 10.57
C LEU A 295 2.63 -28.51 9.12
N LEU A 296 1.89 -29.11 8.19
CA LEU A 296 2.21 -29.06 6.76
C LEU A 296 2.24 -27.62 6.25
N LEU A 297 1.27 -26.80 6.66
CA LEU A 297 1.24 -25.37 6.30
C LEU A 297 2.49 -24.62 6.82
N SER A 298 2.92 -24.89 8.05
CA SER A 298 4.17 -24.34 8.62
C SER A 298 5.42 -24.80 7.87
N LEU A 299 5.50 -26.07 7.50
CA LEU A 299 6.61 -26.62 6.72
C LEU A 299 6.67 -26.02 5.31
N ILE A 300 5.53 -25.86 4.65
CA ILE A 300 5.44 -25.18 3.35
C ILE A 300 5.89 -23.72 3.47
N ASN A 301 5.44 -22.99 4.50
CA ASN A 301 5.88 -21.62 4.76
C ASN A 301 7.39 -21.53 4.99
N LEU A 302 7.96 -22.44 5.78
CA LEU A 302 9.40 -22.53 6.02
C LEU A 302 10.16 -22.76 4.70
N LEU A 303 9.72 -23.72 3.88
CA LEU A 303 10.33 -24.05 2.59
C LEU A 303 10.27 -22.86 1.61
N ILE A 304 9.08 -22.32 1.38
CA ILE A 304 8.86 -21.19 0.45
C ILE A 304 9.68 -19.98 0.89
N THR A 305 9.63 -19.62 2.16
CA THR A 305 10.35 -18.44 2.67
C THR A 305 11.86 -18.65 2.59
N SER A 306 12.36 -19.87 2.83
CA SER A 306 13.79 -20.20 2.71
C SER A 306 14.30 -20.12 1.27
N ILE A 307 13.45 -20.41 0.27
CA ILE A 307 13.81 -20.30 -1.15
C ILE A 307 13.69 -18.87 -1.67
N LEU A 308 12.60 -18.17 -1.32
CA LEU A 308 12.27 -16.86 -1.90
C LEU A 308 12.93 -15.69 -1.18
N SER A 309 13.04 -15.73 0.16
CA SER A 309 13.56 -14.60 0.93
C SER A 309 15.03 -14.27 0.64
N PRO A 310 15.93 -15.24 0.38
CA PRO A 310 17.30 -14.96 -0.06
C PRO A 310 17.41 -14.31 -1.44
N LYS A 311 16.38 -14.43 -2.29
CA LYS A 311 16.37 -13.85 -3.65
C LYS A 311 15.66 -12.50 -3.70
N TYR A 312 14.52 -12.38 -3.00
CA TYR A 312 13.58 -11.26 -3.17
C TYR A 312 13.12 -10.61 -1.86
N GLY A 313 13.47 -11.19 -0.71
CA GLY A 313 12.95 -10.81 0.60
C GLY A 313 13.94 -10.09 1.52
N CYS A 314 13.72 -10.22 2.83
CA CYS A 314 14.57 -9.57 3.84
C CYS A 314 15.90 -10.30 4.04
N ILE A 315 15.99 -11.63 3.79
CA ILE A 315 17.28 -12.33 3.83
C ILE A 315 18.21 -11.78 2.74
N TYR A 316 17.71 -11.55 1.52
CA TYR A 316 18.49 -10.89 0.46
C TYR A 316 19.05 -9.52 0.91
N LYS A 317 18.22 -8.70 1.58
CA LYS A 317 18.65 -7.39 2.11
C LYS A 317 19.73 -7.52 3.18
N GLY A 318 19.62 -8.52 4.05
CA GLY A 318 20.62 -8.81 5.07
C GLY A 318 21.95 -9.29 4.48
N LEU A 319 21.91 -10.22 3.52
CA LEU A 319 23.09 -10.70 2.81
C LEU A 319 23.81 -9.56 2.07
N ASN A 320 23.07 -8.70 1.39
CA ASN A 320 23.65 -7.52 0.72
C ASN A 320 24.29 -6.54 1.70
N LYS A 321 23.82 -6.50 2.95
CA LYS A 321 24.46 -5.69 3.99
C LYS A 321 25.79 -6.30 4.45
N LEU A 322 25.97 -7.61 4.40
CA LEU A 322 27.22 -8.27 4.79
C LEU A 322 28.31 -8.23 3.71
N LYS A 323 27.93 -8.00 2.45
CA LYS A 323 28.86 -7.86 1.31
C LYS A 323 29.57 -6.50 1.25
N ILE A 324 29.12 -5.53 2.05
CA ILE A 324 29.60 -4.14 2.12
C ILE A 324 30.15 -3.91 3.53
#